data_AF-Q2SE07-F1
#
_entry.id   AF-Q2SE07-F1
#
_cell.length_a   1.000
_cell.length_b   1.000
_cell.length_c   1.000
_cell.angle_alpha   90.00
_cell.angle_beta   90.00
_cell.angle_gamma   90.00
#
_symmetry.space_group_name_H-M   'P 1'
#
loop_
_entity.id
_entity.type
_entity.pdbx_description
1 polymer ?
#
loop_
_entity_poly.entity_id
_entity_poly.type
_entity_poly.pdbx_seq_one_letter_code
_entity_poly.pdbx_strand_id
1 'polypeptide(L)'
;MAQRAYLWPHILYLVNLLALPGAAFLILLGWYWRSRRRRAPAALQSAQAIALTGALINGALLVVIPLFVLWLSDREPMTVTLVLVYWLAAHGACVVWGVYALTRENAGRPLSIWGRK
;
A
#
# COMPACT_ATOMS: atom_id res chain seq x y z
N MET A 1 -17.34 3.68 18.55
CA MET A 1 -16.19 4.56 18.20
C MET A 1 -14.91 3.82 17.79
N ALA A 2 -14.68 2.55 18.19
CA ALA A 2 -13.45 1.82 17.86
C ALA A 2 -13.23 1.49 16.36
N GLN A 3 -14.30 1.43 15.55
CA GLN A 3 -14.22 1.04 14.14
C GLN A 3 -13.45 2.03 13.25
N ARG A 4 -13.45 3.33 13.61
CA ARG A 4 -12.70 4.35 12.86
C ARG A 4 -11.19 4.14 12.91
N ALA A 5 -10.67 3.52 13.97
CA ALA A 5 -9.25 3.31 14.15
C ALA A 5 -8.65 2.38 13.08
N TYR A 6 -9.46 1.44 12.56
CA TYR A 6 -9.03 0.45 11.56
C TYR A 6 -9.01 0.99 10.13
N LEU A 7 -9.59 2.18 9.90
CA LEU A 7 -9.55 2.86 8.60
C LEU A 7 -8.20 3.54 8.34
N TRP A 8 -7.55 4.04 9.40
CA TRP A 8 -6.30 4.79 9.32
C TRP A 8 -5.16 4.08 8.58
N PRO A 9 -4.91 2.76 8.76
CA PRO A 9 -3.92 2.05 7.97
C PRO A 9 -4.14 2.17 6.45
N HIS A 10 -5.39 1.99 6.02
CA HIS A 10 -5.77 2.05 4.60
C HIS A 10 -5.72 3.49 4.06
N ILE A 11 -6.06 4.48 4.89
CA ILE A 11 -5.89 5.91 4.56
C ILE A 11 -4.40 6.23 4.40
N LEU A 12 -3.54 5.80 5.32
CA LEU A 12 -2.10 6.01 5.23
C LEU A 12 -1.49 5.34 3.99
N TYR A 13 -1.99 4.15 3.61
CA TYR A 13 -1.64 3.52 2.33
C TYR A 13 -2.01 4.39 1.13
N LEU A 14 -3.23 4.94 1.09
CA LEU A 14 -3.67 5.83 0.00
C LEU A 14 -2.87 7.14 -0.02
N VAL A 15 -2.61 7.74 1.14
CA VAL A 15 -1.76 8.94 1.26
C VAL A 15 -0.34 8.66 0.77
N ASN A 16 0.21 7.48 1.05
CA ASN A 16 1.50 7.05 0.53
C ASN A 16 1.52 6.94 -1.00
N LEU A 17 0.37 6.71 -1.64
CA LEU A 17 0.29 6.62 -3.09
C LEU A 17 0.04 7.98 -3.76
N LEU A 18 -0.78 8.82 -3.14
CA LEU A 18 -1.35 9.99 -3.80
C LEU A 18 -0.66 11.31 -3.41
N ALA A 19 -0.20 11.44 -2.16
CA ALA A 19 0.18 12.74 -1.62
C ALA A 19 1.60 12.78 -1.04
N LEU A 20 1.94 11.82 -0.18
CA LEU A 20 3.19 11.82 0.59
C LEU A 20 3.87 10.45 0.51
N PRO A 21 4.38 10.07 -0.67
CA PRO A 21 5.09 8.81 -0.84
C PRO A 21 6.31 8.74 0.08
N GLY A 22 6.54 7.57 0.67
CA GLY A 22 7.62 7.32 1.61
C GLY A 22 7.31 7.82 3.03
N ALA A 23 6.89 9.07 3.22
CA ALA A 23 6.59 9.60 4.55
C ALA A 23 5.42 8.87 5.22
N ALA A 24 4.32 8.68 4.49
CA ALA A 24 3.16 7.94 5.02
C ALA A 24 3.48 6.46 5.28
N PHE A 25 4.35 5.85 4.47
CA PHE A 25 4.87 4.51 4.73
C PHE A 25 5.68 4.44 6.04
N LEU A 26 6.59 5.40 6.27
CA LEU A 26 7.38 5.46 7.51
C LEU A 26 6.50 5.63 8.75
N ILE A 27 5.47 6.48 8.66
CA ILE A 27 4.48 6.66 9.73
C ILE A 27 3.75 5.34 9.99
N LEU A 28 3.27 4.66 8.95
CA LEU A 28 2.57 3.38 9.06
C LEU A 28 3.47 2.28 9.66
N LEU A 29 4.74 2.22 9.25
CA LEU A 29 5.73 1.26 9.74
C LEU A 29 6.05 1.49 11.22
N GLY A 30 6.34 2.74 11.60
CA GLY A 30 6.59 3.10 13.00
C GLY A 30 5.37 2.82 13.88
N TRP A 31 4.17 3.12 13.37
CA TRP A 31 2.93 2.82 14.08
C TRP A 31 2.68 1.32 14.24
N TYR A 32 2.94 0.52 13.21
CA TYR A 32 2.84 -0.94 13.28
C TYR A 32 3.79 -1.54 14.33
N TRP A 33 5.05 -1.10 14.36
CA TRP A 33 5.98 -1.53 15.40
C TRP A 33 5.52 -1.13 16.80
N ARG A 34 4.96 0.08 16.97
CA ARG A 34 4.42 0.51 18.26
C ARG A 34 3.21 -0.32 18.69
N SER A 35 2.28 -0.61 17.77
CA SER A 35 1.09 -1.43 17.99
C SER A 35 1.45 -2.86 18.38
N ARG A 36 2.44 -3.46 17.71
CA ARG A 36 2.93 -4.81 18.03
C ARG A 36 3.53 -4.86 19.44
N ARG A 37 4.34 -3.85 19.81
CA ARG A 37 4.91 -3.75 21.18
C ARG A 37 3.84 -3.55 22.26
N ARG A 38 2.73 -2.86 21.95
CA ARG A 38 1.63 -2.60 22.91
C ARG A 38 0.54 -3.69 22.93
N ARG A 39 0.72 -4.82 22.24
CA ARG A 39 -0.30 -5.88 22.09
C ARG A 39 -1.66 -5.32 21.66
N ALA A 40 -1.65 -4.44 20.65
CA ALA A 40 -2.87 -3.86 20.10
C ALA A 40 -3.85 -4.94 19.58
N PRO A 41 -5.16 -4.62 19.46
CA PRO A 41 -6.16 -5.57 18.97
C PRO A 41 -5.76 -6.23 17.65
N ALA A 42 -6.06 -7.52 17.50
CA ALA A 42 -5.67 -8.30 16.32
C ALA A 42 -6.21 -7.68 15.01
N ALA A 43 -7.42 -7.13 15.03
CA ALA A 43 -8.05 -6.46 13.88
C ALA A 43 -7.26 -5.23 13.40
N LEU A 44 -6.68 -4.45 14.32
CA LEU A 44 -5.82 -3.33 13.94
C LEU A 44 -4.54 -3.82 13.29
N GLN A 45 -3.93 -4.87 13.85
CA GLN A 45 -2.69 -5.43 13.32
C GLN A 45 -2.88 -6.04 11.94
N SER A 46 -4.04 -6.67 11.66
CA SER A 46 -4.35 -7.17 10.32
C SER A 46 -4.51 -6.03 9.30
N ALA A 47 -5.24 -4.96 9.65
CA ALA A 47 -5.39 -3.80 8.78
C ALA A 47 -4.03 -3.11 8.50
N GLN A 48 -3.18 -2.98 9.53
CA GLN A 48 -1.82 -2.47 9.40
C GLN A 48 -0.95 -3.37 8.51
N ALA A 49 -1.04 -4.69 8.67
CA ALA A 49 -0.29 -5.64 7.85
C ALA A 49 -0.72 -5.58 6.37
N ILE A 50 -2.02 -5.47 6.08
CA ILE A 50 -2.52 -5.30 4.72
C ILE A 50 -1.97 -4.03 4.09
N ALA A 51 -2.08 -2.90 4.79
CA ALA A 51 -1.61 -1.61 4.31
C ALA A 51 -0.08 -1.61 4.11
N LEU A 52 0.68 -2.22 5.01
CA LEU A 52 2.14 -2.32 4.89
C LEU A 52 2.59 -3.23 3.75
N THR A 53 2.02 -4.43 3.65
CA THR A 53 2.33 -5.35 2.54
C THR A 53 1.96 -4.71 1.21
N GLY A 54 0.80 -4.05 1.13
CA GLY A 54 0.42 -3.28 -0.04
C GLY A 54 1.44 -2.18 -0.36
N ALA A 55 1.88 -1.41 0.63
CA ALA A 55 2.85 -0.33 0.40
C ALA A 55 4.22 -0.86 -0.07
N LEU A 56 4.66 -2.01 0.44
CA LEU A 56 5.88 -2.68 -0.01
C LEU A 56 5.77 -3.17 -1.45
N ILE A 57 4.66 -3.86 -1.78
CA ILE A 57 4.38 -4.33 -3.15
C ILE A 57 4.36 -3.13 -4.11
N ASN A 58 3.68 -2.04 -3.74
CA ASN A 58 3.63 -0.84 -4.56
C ASN A 58 5.00 -0.21 -4.74
N GLY A 59 5.84 -0.16 -3.70
CA GLY A 59 7.22 0.32 -3.83
C GLY A 59 8.01 -0.52 -4.85
N ALA A 60 7.85 -1.84 -4.82
CA ALA A 60 8.49 -2.72 -5.79
C ALA A 60 7.96 -2.48 -7.22
N LEU A 61 6.63 -2.44 -7.40
CA LEU A 61 6.01 -2.28 -8.71
C LEU A 61 6.25 -0.91 -9.33
N LEU A 62 6.22 0.16 -8.54
CA LEU A 62 6.26 1.54 -9.04
C LEU A 62 7.66 2.15 -9.06
N VAL A 63 8.62 1.57 -8.32
CA VAL A 63 9.98 2.09 -8.25
C VAL A 63 10.97 1.06 -8.74
N VAL A 64 10.99 -0.13 -8.13
CA VAL A 64 12.03 -1.13 -8.42
C VAL A 64 11.93 -1.66 -9.85
N ILE A 65 10.75 -2.09 -10.30
CA ILE A 65 10.58 -2.65 -11.65
C ILE A 65 10.87 -1.61 -12.74
N PRO A 66 10.30 -0.39 -12.73
CA PRO A 66 10.60 0.63 -13.73
C PRO A 66 12.07 1.01 -13.79
N LEU A 67 12.72 1.20 -12.63
CA LEU A 67 14.15 1.52 -12.59
C LEU A 67 15.00 0.37 -13.10
N PHE A 68 14.65 -0.87 -12.76
CA PHE A 68 15.35 -2.05 -13.25
C PHE A 68 15.26 -2.19 -14.77
N VAL A 69 14.08 -1.98 -15.34
CA VAL A 69 13.88 -2.01 -16.81
C VAL A 69 14.67 -0.89 -17.49
N LEU A 70 14.62 0.33 -16.95
CA LEU A 70 15.39 1.46 -17.50
C LEU A 70 16.90 1.28 -17.35
N TRP A 71 17.34 0.56 -16.32
CA TRP A 71 18.76 0.25 -16.11
C TRP A 71 19.29 -0.75 -17.15
N LEU A 72 18.49 -1.77 -17.49
CA LEU A 72 18.84 -2.79 -18.49
C LEU A 72 18.62 -2.35 -19.95
N SER A 73 17.88 -1.27 -20.18
CA SER A 73 17.53 -0.79 -21.52
C SER A 73 18.46 0.33 -22.00
N ASP A 74 18.56 0.47 -23.31
CA ASP A 74 19.17 1.62 -23.99
C ASP A 74 18.35 2.93 -23.85
N ARG A 75 17.19 2.88 -23.17
CA ARG A 75 16.30 4.03 -22.89
C ARG A 75 15.75 4.69 -24.15
N GLU A 76 15.58 3.89 -25.20
CA GLU A 76 14.91 4.30 -26.43
C GLU A 76 13.49 4.82 -26.14
N PRO A 77 12.95 5.75 -26.97
CA PRO A 77 11.64 6.35 -26.74
C PRO A 77 10.51 5.35 -26.55
N MET A 78 10.54 4.22 -27.28
CA MET A 78 9.56 3.14 -27.13
C MET A 78 9.63 2.50 -25.73
N THR A 79 10.82 2.22 -25.21
CA THR A 79 10.97 1.61 -23.88
C THR A 79 10.50 2.57 -22.79
N VAL A 80 10.88 3.85 -22.87
CA VAL A 80 10.41 4.86 -21.92
C VAL A 80 8.88 4.96 -21.96
N THR A 81 8.28 4.94 -23.15
CA THR A 81 6.82 4.95 -23.32
C THR A 81 6.16 3.74 -22.65
N LEU A 82 6.66 2.53 -22.90
CA LEU A 82 6.13 1.31 -22.28
C LEU A 82 6.27 1.32 -20.74
N VAL A 83 7.39 1.82 -20.22
CA VAL A 83 7.60 1.98 -18.78
C VAL A 83 6.60 2.95 -18.17
N LEU A 84 6.31 4.07 -18.85
CA LEU A 84 5.30 5.04 -18.40
C LEU A 84 3.88 4.47 -18.43
N VAL A 85 3.52 3.75 -19.48
CA VAL A 85 2.21 3.08 -19.59
C VAL A 85 2.05 2.04 -18.48
N TYR A 86 3.08 1.21 -18.27
CA TYR A 86 3.12 0.25 -17.17
C TYR A 86 2.96 0.94 -15.81
N TRP A 87 3.75 1.99 -15.57
CA TRP A 87 3.74 2.72 -14.31
C TRP A 87 2.36 3.30 -14.00
N LEU A 88 1.73 3.95 -15.00
CA LEU A 88 0.40 4.54 -14.86
C LEU A 88 -0.66 3.47 -14.58
N ALA A 89 -0.63 2.35 -15.31
CA ALA A 89 -1.59 1.25 -15.14
C ALA A 89 -1.41 0.58 -13.76
N ALA A 90 -0.17 0.27 -13.37
CA ALA A 90 0.14 -0.31 -12.07
C ALA A 90 -0.26 0.63 -10.93
N HIS A 91 0.04 1.92 -11.06
CA HIS A 91 -0.34 2.93 -10.07
C HIS A 91 -1.87 2.98 -9.90
N GLY A 92 -2.61 3.04 -11.01
CA GLY A 92 -4.07 3.04 -10.99
C GLY A 92 -4.65 1.79 -10.31
N ALA A 93 -4.12 0.61 -10.64
CA ALA A 93 -4.54 -0.64 -10.01
C ALA A 93 -4.30 -0.64 -8.49
N CYS A 94 -3.15 -0.13 -8.05
CA CYS A 94 -2.82 0.01 -6.64
C CYS A 94 -3.73 1.00 -5.90
N VAL A 95 -4.09 2.13 -6.52
CA VAL A 95 -5.07 3.08 -5.95
C VAL A 95 -6.43 2.41 -5.78
N VAL A 96 -6.93 1.72 -6.81
CA VAL A 96 -8.21 0.98 -6.75
C VAL A 96 -8.18 -0.07 -5.64
N TRP A 97 -7.09 -0.82 -5.50
CA TRP A 97 -6.91 -1.77 -4.41
C TRP A 97 -7.00 -1.09 -3.02
N GLY A 98 -6.35 0.06 -2.85
CA GLY A 98 -6.41 0.82 -1.60
C GLY A 98 -7.81 1.28 -1.23
N VAL A 99 -8.55 1.81 -2.22
CA VAL A 99 -9.95 2.22 -2.03
C VAL A 99 -10.84 1.01 -1.74
N TYR A 100 -10.62 -0.11 -2.41
CA TYR A 100 -11.34 -1.35 -2.14
C TYR A 100 -11.11 -1.85 -0.71
N ALA A 101 -9.86 -1.86 -0.24
CA ALA A 101 -9.54 -2.25 1.13
C ALA A 101 -10.18 -1.32 2.17
N LEU A 102 -10.13 0.01 1.93
CA LEU A 102 -10.75 1.01 2.80
C LEU A 102 -12.28 0.85 2.86
N THR A 103 -12.94 0.69 1.72
CA THR A 103 -14.41 0.55 1.66
C THR A 103 -14.89 -0.74 2.33
N ARG A 104 -14.14 -1.84 2.19
CA ARG A 104 -14.41 -3.09 2.90
C ARG A 104 -14.30 -2.97 4.41
N GLU A 105 -13.24 -2.32 4.89
CA GLU A 105 -13.06 -2.05 6.32
C GLU A 105 -14.20 -1.17 6.86
N ASN A 106 -14.59 -0.15 6.09
CA ASN A 106 -15.70 0.74 6.43
C ASN A 106 -17.05 0.00 6.49
N ALA A 107 -17.26 -0.97 5.60
CA ALA A 107 -18.43 -1.84 5.61
C ALA A 107 -18.42 -2.91 6.73
N GLY A 108 -17.39 -2.92 7.60
CA GLY A 108 -17.25 -3.92 8.66
C GLY A 108 -16.88 -5.32 8.15
N ARG A 109 -16.41 -5.44 6.91
CA ARG A 109 -16.00 -6.71 6.28
C ARG A 109 -14.50 -6.68 5.95
N PRO A 110 -13.64 -6.55 6.98
CA PRO A 110 -12.20 -6.36 6.79
C PRO A 110 -11.60 -7.46 5.91
N LEU A 111 -10.58 -7.08 5.14
CA LEU A 111 -9.79 -8.06 4.42
C LEU A 111 -8.99 -8.88 5.43
N SER A 112 -8.87 -10.19 5.17
CA SER A 112 -8.06 -11.10 5.97
C SER A 112 -7.08 -11.80 5.03
N ILE A 113 -5.82 -11.38 5.07
CA ILE A 113 -4.70 -12.03 4.37
C ILE A 113 -4.14 -13.22 5.14
N TRP A 114 -4.45 -13.33 6.44
CA TRP A 114 -3.90 -14.35 7.34
C TRP A 114 -4.99 -15.22 7.96
N GLY A 115 -5.99 -15.59 7.16
CA GLY A 115 -7.04 -16.58 7.45
C GLY A 115 -7.26 -16.86 8.94
N ARG A 116 -7.85 -15.92 9.67
CA ARG A 116 -8.37 -16.21 11.01
C ARG A 116 -9.87 -16.01 10.97
N LYS A 117 -10.55 -17.16 11.02
CA LYS A 117 -11.95 -17.26 11.45
C LYS A 117 -12.08 -16.74 12.88
#